data_AF-A0A6L9ZN05-F1
#
_entry.id   AF-A0A6L9ZN05-F1
#
_cell.length_a   1.000
_cell.length_b   1.000
_cell.length_c   1.000
_cell.angle_alpha   90.00
_cell.angle_beta   90.00
_cell.angle_gamma   90.00
#
_symmetry.space_group_name_H-M   'P 1'
#
loop_
_entity.id
_entity.type
_entity.pdbx_description
1 polymer ?
#
loop_
_entity_poly.entity_id
_entity_poly.type
_entity_poly.pdbx_seq_one_letter_code
_entity_poly.pdbx_strand_id
1 'polypeptide(L)'
;MTPNPVIMTAVENLDYRVTVGDVAAKAGLDVKVAEQGLLALATDAGGHLQVSEAGEIAYLFPKNFRGILRNKFWRLRWREWWEKVWRVLFYLIRISFGILLILSLVIILVAIAIIVISLNSSGDRNDSGGRSNNSGGGMIFFPGFWFNPNWFLWFDWGYYDRPYRYQRQRQKYNSQGQKNGMNFFEAVFSFLFGDGNPNYNLDERRWQAIATVIKNNQGAVVAEQIAPYLDDLGKGYALEYEEYVLPVLTRFNGRPEVSPEGQIVYHFPELQTTVKEWNSQPVSAFLKEKLWRFSEANSGQIMLATGLGAVNFVGALVLGSLLEDGTVAAQIGGFISFVEVIYPLLLVYGVGFLVLPLIRYFWVQWRNGKVETRNQQRQKRVITLNQADRQLKQKIEYAKKFASETIIGRESLAYTTEKSILEQEAEQADKIDGEWQKRLNQSDG
;
A
#
# COMPACT_ATOMS: atom_id res chain seq x y z
N MET A 1 15.22 -9.37 0.67
CA MET A 1 16.37 -10.25 0.91
C MET A 1 17.60 -9.36 1.05
N THR A 2 18.55 -9.69 1.91
CA THR A 2 19.80 -8.92 2.00
C THR A 2 20.68 -9.28 0.79
N PRO A 3 21.15 -8.32 -0.02
CA PRO A 3 22.01 -8.61 -1.17
C PRO A 3 23.28 -9.29 -0.70
N ASN A 4 23.69 -10.34 -1.40
CA ASN A 4 24.86 -11.14 -1.05
C ASN A 4 26.15 -10.31 -1.24
N PRO A 5 26.96 -10.09 -0.19
CA PRO A 5 28.15 -9.24 -0.28
C PRO A 5 29.20 -9.75 -1.26
N VAL A 6 29.25 -11.07 -1.50
CA VAL A 6 30.20 -11.68 -2.43
C VAL A 6 29.86 -11.30 -3.87
N ILE A 7 28.58 -11.34 -4.23
CA ILE A 7 28.10 -10.96 -5.57
C ILE A 7 28.34 -9.47 -5.82
N MET A 8 28.06 -8.61 -4.83
CA MET A 8 28.31 -7.17 -4.94
C MET A 8 29.80 -6.87 -5.23
N THR A 9 30.70 -7.59 -4.57
CA THR A 9 32.15 -7.43 -4.76
C THR A 9 32.59 -7.96 -6.12
N ALA A 10 32.00 -9.07 -6.60
CA ALA A 10 32.27 -9.60 -7.92
C ALA A 10 31.84 -8.62 -9.03
N VAL A 11 30.67 -7.99 -8.90
CA VAL A 11 30.18 -6.97 -9.86
C VAL A 11 31.11 -5.77 -9.93
N GLU A 12 31.62 -5.28 -8.80
CA GLU A 12 32.55 -4.15 -8.77
C GLU A 12 33.90 -4.47 -9.41
N ASN A 13 34.41 -5.68 -9.20
CA ASN A 13 35.67 -6.12 -9.78
C ASN A 13 35.59 -6.39 -11.29
N LEU A 14 34.38 -6.57 -11.82
CA LEU A 14 34.10 -6.80 -13.24
C LEU A 14 33.57 -5.52 -13.93
N ASP A 15 33.95 -4.35 -13.41
CA ASP A 15 33.60 -3.02 -13.93
C ASP A 15 32.09 -2.81 -14.18
N TYR A 16 31.26 -3.35 -13.28
CA TYR A 16 29.81 -3.16 -13.26
C TYR A 16 29.05 -3.69 -14.48
N ARG A 17 29.70 -4.36 -15.43
CA ARG A 17 29.07 -5.04 -16.58
C ARG A 17 29.43 -6.51 -16.54
N VAL A 18 28.46 -7.36 -16.23
CA VAL A 18 28.75 -8.76 -15.87
C VAL A 18 27.77 -9.74 -16.49
N THR A 19 28.24 -10.95 -16.80
CA THR A 19 27.37 -12.09 -17.08
C THR A 19 27.18 -12.95 -15.83
N VAL A 20 26.18 -13.83 -15.84
CA VAL A 20 26.00 -14.83 -14.77
C VAL A 20 27.25 -15.70 -14.63
N GLY A 21 27.87 -16.09 -15.75
CA GLY A 21 29.09 -16.89 -15.79
C GLY A 21 30.28 -16.19 -15.14
N ASP A 22 30.50 -14.92 -15.46
CA ASP A 22 31.60 -14.13 -14.88
C ASP A 22 31.46 -14.00 -13.37
N VAL A 23 30.24 -13.74 -12.89
CA VAL A 23 29.96 -13.61 -11.46
C VAL A 23 30.11 -14.94 -10.75
N ALA A 24 29.61 -16.04 -11.32
CA ALA A 24 29.76 -17.38 -10.75
C ALA A 24 31.25 -17.76 -10.63
N ALA A 25 32.02 -17.56 -11.70
CA ALA A 25 33.45 -17.85 -11.75
C ALA A 25 34.25 -16.97 -10.78
N LYS A 26 33.96 -15.66 -10.71
CA LYS A 26 34.69 -14.71 -9.86
C LYS A 26 34.33 -14.84 -8.39
N ALA A 27 33.06 -15.13 -8.08
CA ALA A 27 32.56 -15.26 -6.72
C ALA A 27 32.73 -16.68 -6.15
N GLY A 28 33.05 -17.67 -6.98
CA GLY A 28 33.10 -19.08 -6.60
C GLY A 28 31.73 -19.61 -6.18
N LEU A 29 30.65 -19.10 -6.78
CA LEU A 29 29.28 -19.45 -6.44
C LEU A 29 28.71 -20.44 -7.46
N ASP A 30 27.78 -21.27 -7.00
CA ASP A 30 26.93 -22.06 -7.90
C ASP A 30 26.21 -21.12 -8.89
N VAL A 31 26.10 -21.56 -10.15
CA VAL A 31 25.57 -20.74 -11.24
C VAL A 31 24.14 -20.27 -10.95
N LYS A 32 23.31 -21.12 -10.34
CA LYS A 32 21.93 -20.74 -9.95
C LYS A 32 21.93 -19.71 -8.82
N VAL A 33 22.85 -19.82 -7.86
CA VAL A 33 22.98 -18.85 -6.76
C VAL A 33 23.50 -17.50 -7.27
N ALA A 34 24.47 -17.52 -8.18
CA ALA A 34 24.98 -16.33 -8.85
C ALA A 34 23.89 -15.66 -9.68
N GLU A 35 23.12 -16.43 -10.46
CA GLU A 35 21.99 -15.96 -11.25
C GLU A 35 20.93 -15.27 -10.37
N GLN A 36 20.43 -15.97 -9.35
CA GLN A 36 19.41 -15.44 -8.45
C GLN A 36 19.89 -14.19 -7.71
N GLY A 37 21.12 -14.21 -7.21
CA GLY A 37 21.66 -13.08 -6.47
C GLY A 37 21.99 -11.88 -7.35
N LEU A 38 22.42 -12.09 -8.59
CA LEU A 38 22.67 -11.04 -9.57
C LEU A 38 21.37 -10.37 -10.03
N LEU A 39 20.33 -11.18 -10.29
CA LEU A 39 18.99 -10.74 -10.65
C LEU A 39 18.32 -9.95 -9.50
N ALA A 40 18.46 -10.44 -8.26
CA ALA A 40 18.01 -9.73 -7.06
C ALA A 40 18.76 -8.40 -6.87
N LEU A 41 20.08 -8.40 -7.09
CA LEU A 41 20.89 -7.20 -7.05
C LEU A 41 20.43 -6.21 -8.13
N ALA A 42 20.19 -6.66 -9.37
CA ALA A 42 19.75 -5.80 -10.47
C ALA A 42 18.40 -5.13 -10.16
N THR A 43 17.46 -5.88 -9.58
CA THR A 43 16.16 -5.33 -9.15
C THR A 43 16.29 -4.31 -8.02
N ASP A 44 17.15 -4.57 -7.03
CA ASP A 44 17.27 -3.70 -5.87
C ASP A 44 18.18 -2.48 -6.10
N ALA A 45 19.15 -2.60 -7.02
CA ALA A 45 20.13 -1.57 -7.38
C ALA A 45 19.76 -0.74 -8.61
N GLY A 46 18.81 -1.20 -9.43
CA GLY A 46 18.50 -0.59 -10.73
C GLY A 46 19.53 -0.96 -11.81
N GLY A 47 19.82 -2.25 -11.96
CA GLY A 47 20.66 -2.76 -13.05
C GLY A 47 19.88 -2.88 -14.36
N HIS A 48 20.56 -2.63 -15.48
CA HIS A 48 20.05 -2.75 -16.84
C HIS A 48 20.46 -4.09 -17.46
N LEU A 49 19.64 -4.63 -18.35
CA LEU A 49 19.98 -5.81 -19.14
C LEU A 49 20.49 -5.38 -20.53
N GLN A 50 21.51 -6.07 -21.02
CA GLN A 50 22.01 -5.97 -22.39
C GLN A 50 21.99 -7.36 -23.01
N VAL A 51 21.49 -7.47 -24.24
CA VAL A 51 21.44 -8.74 -24.98
C VAL A 51 22.37 -8.64 -26.18
N SER A 52 23.18 -9.67 -26.41
CA SER A 52 24.05 -9.76 -27.59
C SER A 52 23.28 -10.29 -28.81
N GLU A 53 23.85 -10.14 -30.01
CA GLU A 53 23.29 -10.71 -31.25
C GLU A 53 23.17 -12.24 -31.21
N ALA A 54 23.96 -12.90 -30.34
CA ALA A 54 23.91 -14.34 -30.12
C ALA A 54 22.88 -14.78 -29.05
N GLY A 55 22.17 -13.83 -28.42
CA GLY A 55 21.17 -14.11 -27.38
C GLY A 55 21.72 -14.19 -25.95
N GLU A 56 23.01 -13.91 -25.73
CA GLU A 56 23.59 -13.88 -24.38
C GLU A 56 23.23 -12.59 -23.62
N ILE A 57 22.99 -12.70 -22.30
CA ILE A 57 22.54 -11.59 -21.44
C ILE A 57 23.66 -11.12 -20.52
N ALA A 58 23.95 -9.81 -20.54
CA ALA A 58 24.82 -9.11 -19.61
C ALA A 58 24.03 -8.12 -18.75
N TYR A 59 24.43 -7.98 -17.49
CA TYR A 59 23.85 -7.07 -16.50
C TYR A 59 24.78 -5.87 -16.30
N LEU A 60 24.25 -4.66 -16.49
CA LEU A 60 24.97 -3.41 -16.29
C LEU A 60 24.45 -2.70 -15.03
N PHE A 61 25.31 -2.44 -14.07
CA PHE A 61 24.98 -1.82 -12.79
C PHE A 61 25.44 -0.35 -12.72
N PRO A 62 24.70 0.53 -12.03
CA PRO A 62 25.16 1.88 -11.78
C PRO A 62 26.30 1.87 -10.75
N LYS A 63 27.34 2.69 -10.97
CA LYS A 63 28.57 2.74 -10.13
C LYS A 63 28.30 3.03 -8.64
N ASN A 64 27.15 3.63 -8.32
CA ASN A 64 26.73 3.99 -6.96
C ASN A 64 25.72 3.00 -6.31
N PHE A 65 25.61 1.76 -6.81
CA PHE A 65 24.56 0.83 -6.36
C PHE A 65 24.55 0.53 -4.85
N ARG A 66 25.72 0.48 -4.18
CA ARG A 66 25.80 0.27 -2.71
C ARG A 66 25.04 1.34 -1.92
N GLY A 67 25.09 2.59 -2.38
CA GLY A 67 24.39 3.72 -1.75
C GLY A 67 22.87 3.59 -1.85
N ILE A 68 22.39 3.11 -3.01
CA ILE A 68 20.96 2.88 -3.30
C ILE A 68 20.41 1.78 -2.37
N LEU A 69 21.17 0.70 -2.17
CA LEU A 69 20.78 -0.41 -1.31
C LEU A 69 20.70 -0.01 0.18
N ARG A 70 21.70 0.72 0.69
CA ARG A 70 21.77 1.11 2.12
C ARG A 70 20.55 1.91 2.58
N ASN A 71 20.04 2.80 1.72
CA ASN A 71 18.89 3.64 2.03
C ASN A 71 17.57 2.84 2.10
N LYS A 72 17.50 1.70 1.39
CA LYS A 72 16.32 0.82 1.33
C LYS A 72 16.15 -0.03 2.60
N PHE A 73 17.25 -0.53 3.19
CA PHE A 73 17.20 -1.44 4.35
C PHE A 73 16.92 -0.76 5.70
N TRP A 74 17.41 0.47 5.91
CA TRP A 74 17.14 1.22 7.14
C TRP A 74 15.64 1.51 7.32
N ARG A 75 14.91 1.72 6.22
CA ARG A 75 13.46 1.93 6.19
C ARG A 75 12.65 0.70 6.63
N LEU A 76 13.19 -0.52 6.43
CA LEU A 76 12.50 -1.78 6.71
C LEU A 76 12.60 -2.19 8.19
N ARG A 77 13.74 -1.98 8.85
CA ARG A 77 13.94 -2.37 10.26
C ARG A 77 13.19 -1.49 11.26
N TRP A 78 13.01 -0.21 10.96
CA TRP A 78 12.18 0.69 11.78
C TRP A 78 10.68 0.40 11.67
N ARG A 79 10.27 -0.38 10.67
CA ARG A 79 8.86 -0.63 10.33
C ARG A 79 8.15 -1.51 11.36
N GLU A 80 8.79 -2.59 11.79
CA GLU A 80 8.16 -3.63 12.63
C GLU A 80 7.96 -3.24 14.10
N TRP A 81 8.88 -2.44 14.67
CA TRP A 81 8.77 -1.98 16.05
C TRP A 81 7.70 -0.88 16.21
N TRP A 82 7.55 -0.02 15.18
CA TRP A 82 6.60 1.08 15.18
C TRP A 82 5.13 0.62 15.14
N GLU A 83 4.83 -0.51 14.47
CA GLU A 83 3.46 -1.00 14.27
C GLU A 83 2.70 -1.35 15.56
N LYS A 84 3.38 -1.80 16.62
CA LYS A 84 2.71 -2.15 17.89
C LYS A 84 2.33 -0.93 18.71
N VAL A 85 3.18 0.11 18.69
CA VAL A 85 2.98 1.35 19.44
C VAL A 85 1.83 2.16 18.85
N TRP A 86 1.75 2.24 17.52
CA TRP A 86 0.69 2.97 16.84
C TRP A 86 -0.71 2.41 17.06
N ARG A 87 -0.88 1.08 17.16
CA ARG A 87 -2.20 0.46 17.35
C ARG A 87 -2.93 0.96 18.60
N VAL A 88 -2.21 1.03 19.73
CA VAL A 88 -2.79 1.49 21.00
C VAL A 88 -2.95 3.01 20.98
N LEU A 89 -1.97 3.73 20.45
CA LEU A 89 -2.00 5.17 20.32
C LEU A 89 -3.18 5.64 19.47
N PHE A 90 -3.44 5.03 18.32
CA PHE A 90 -4.56 5.38 17.44
C PHE A 90 -5.93 5.06 18.04
N TYR A 91 -6.05 3.99 18.83
CA TYR A 91 -7.30 3.70 19.55
C TYR A 91 -7.60 4.78 20.59
N LEU A 92 -6.58 5.20 21.35
CA LEU A 92 -6.70 6.28 22.33
C LEU A 92 -7.04 7.62 21.65
N ILE A 93 -6.35 7.95 20.56
CA ILE A 93 -6.64 9.16 19.76
C ILE A 93 -8.07 9.12 19.18
N ARG A 94 -8.52 7.96 18.71
CA ARG A 94 -9.86 7.79 18.12
C ARG A 94 -10.98 8.12 19.10
N ILE A 95 -10.82 7.72 20.35
CA ILE A 95 -11.82 7.98 21.39
C ILE A 95 -11.66 9.41 21.92
N SER A 96 -10.43 9.91 22.05
CA SER A 96 -10.17 11.22 22.65
C SER A 96 -10.84 12.36 21.90
N PHE A 97 -10.86 12.36 20.56
CA PHE A 97 -11.50 13.44 19.79
C PHE A 97 -13.00 13.52 20.01
N GLY A 98 -13.72 12.38 20.04
CA GLY A 98 -15.16 12.45 20.30
C GLY A 98 -15.47 12.81 21.77
N ILE A 99 -14.63 12.40 22.73
CA ILE A 99 -14.75 12.85 24.13
C ILE A 99 -14.49 14.35 24.26
N LEU A 100 -13.42 14.85 23.64
CA LEU A 100 -13.07 16.26 23.63
C LEU A 100 -14.18 17.11 23.01
N LEU A 101 -14.84 16.62 21.95
CA LEU A 101 -15.99 17.30 21.35
C LEU A 101 -17.16 17.46 22.34
N ILE A 102 -17.50 16.40 23.06
CA ILE A 102 -18.59 16.45 24.05
C ILE A 102 -18.19 17.35 25.22
N LEU A 103 -16.96 17.22 25.71
CA LEU A 103 -16.45 17.99 26.85
C LEU A 103 -16.35 19.48 26.51
N SER A 104 -15.86 19.83 25.32
CA SER A 104 -15.83 21.23 24.86
C SER A 104 -17.24 21.79 24.76
N LEU A 105 -18.19 21.03 24.20
CA LEU A 105 -19.57 21.46 24.06
C LEU A 105 -20.22 21.70 25.43
N VAL A 106 -20.04 20.79 26.39
CA VAL A 106 -20.58 20.94 27.75
C VAL A 106 -19.98 22.15 28.46
N ILE A 107 -18.65 22.34 28.40
CA ILE A 107 -18.00 23.50 29.01
C ILE A 107 -18.56 24.81 28.42
N ILE A 108 -18.68 24.88 27.08
CA ILE A 108 -19.21 26.05 26.39
C ILE A 108 -20.65 26.33 26.83
N LEU A 109 -21.52 25.31 26.82
CA LEU A 109 -22.93 25.49 27.19
C LEU A 109 -23.12 25.90 28.65
N VAL A 110 -22.37 25.28 29.58
CA VAL A 110 -22.42 25.63 31.00
C VAL A 110 -21.91 27.05 31.23
N ALA A 111 -20.82 27.45 30.58
CA ALA A 111 -20.28 28.79 30.69
C ALA A 111 -21.28 29.85 30.17
N ILE A 112 -21.86 29.63 28.98
CA ILE A 112 -22.90 30.51 28.42
C ILE A 112 -24.10 30.61 29.38
N ALA A 113 -24.58 29.48 29.91
CA ALA A 113 -25.72 29.47 30.82
C ALA A 113 -25.46 30.28 32.10
N ILE A 114 -24.29 30.11 32.73
CA ILE A 114 -23.91 30.87 33.92
C ILE A 114 -23.86 32.37 33.62
N ILE A 115 -23.21 32.75 32.50
CA ILE A 115 -23.10 34.15 32.09
C ILE A 115 -24.50 34.76 31.87
N VAL A 116 -25.36 34.09 31.09
CA VAL A 116 -26.71 34.58 30.76
C VAL A 116 -27.62 34.66 32.00
N ILE A 117 -27.60 33.65 32.88
CA ILE A 117 -28.39 33.67 34.13
C ILE A 117 -27.95 34.83 35.01
N SER A 118 -26.65 35.09 35.11
CA SER A 118 -26.15 36.18 35.94
C SER A 118 -26.46 37.57 35.39
N LEU A 119 -26.52 37.71 34.06
CA LEU A 119 -26.99 38.95 33.43
C LEU A 119 -28.48 39.17 33.72
N ASN A 120 -29.29 38.11 33.75
CA ASN A 120 -30.72 38.19 34.04
C ASN A 120 -31.07 38.38 35.53
N SER A 121 -30.21 37.94 36.47
CA SER A 121 -30.42 38.17 37.91
C SER A 121 -29.98 39.56 38.38
N SER A 122 -29.32 40.32 37.51
CA SER A 122 -28.82 41.67 37.79
C SER A 122 -29.75 42.75 37.19
N GLY A 123 -31.05 42.66 37.51
CA GLY A 123 -32.04 43.66 37.14
C GLY A 123 -32.16 44.76 38.19
N ASP A 124 -31.17 45.65 38.27
CA ASP A 124 -31.34 47.08 38.61
C ASP A 124 -29.97 47.73 38.80
N ARG A 125 -29.57 48.55 37.82
CA ARG A 125 -28.89 49.85 37.99
C ARG A 125 -28.67 50.48 36.62
N ASN A 126 -29.52 51.47 36.32
CA ASN A 126 -29.16 52.54 35.40
C ASN A 126 -27.88 53.20 35.92
N ASP A 127 -26.85 53.28 35.09
CA ASP A 127 -26.30 54.60 34.80
C ASP A 127 -25.61 54.63 33.44
N SER A 128 -25.49 55.86 32.98
CA SER A 128 -25.34 56.32 31.61
C SER A 128 -23.91 56.74 31.31
N GLY A 129 -23.48 56.51 30.05
CA GLY A 129 -22.49 57.33 29.36
C GLY A 129 -21.03 56.85 29.41
N GLY A 130 -20.49 56.53 28.23
CA GLY A 130 -19.05 56.39 28.00
C GLY A 130 -18.70 56.01 26.56
N ARG A 131 -18.04 56.92 25.85
CA ARG A 131 -17.66 56.84 24.42
C ARG A 131 -16.55 55.83 24.14
N SER A 132 -16.53 55.43 22.87
CA SER A 132 -15.49 54.73 22.10
C SER A 132 -14.03 54.96 22.52
N ASN A 133 -13.21 53.90 22.43
CA ASN A 133 -12.05 53.95 21.55
C ASN A 133 -11.51 52.57 21.15
N ASN A 134 -11.13 52.54 19.87
CA ASN A 134 -10.38 51.58 19.09
C ASN A 134 -9.02 51.18 19.72
N SER A 135 -8.62 49.91 19.57
CA SER A 135 -7.26 49.47 19.17
C SER A 135 -7.00 48.02 19.60
N GLY A 136 -6.49 47.20 18.69
CA GLY A 136 -5.74 45.99 19.07
C GLY A 136 -5.98 44.75 18.22
N GLY A 137 -5.72 44.82 16.92
CA GLY A 137 -5.56 43.62 16.09
C GLY A 137 -4.39 42.76 16.61
N GLY A 138 -4.73 41.69 17.32
CA GLY A 138 -3.80 40.66 17.77
C GLY A 138 -3.39 39.77 16.61
N MET A 139 -2.19 40.00 16.10
CA MET A 139 -1.49 39.09 15.19
C MET A 139 -1.34 37.71 15.86
N ILE A 140 -2.08 36.73 15.38
CA ILE A 140 -1.87 35.31 15.70
C ILE A 140 -0.50 34.91 15.16
N PHE A 141 0.44 34.73 16.09
CA PHE A 141 1.77 34.21 15.83
C PHE A 141 1.65 32.74 15.42
N PHE A 142 1.79 32.46 14.12
CA PHE A 142 2.02 31.10 13.62
C PHE A 142 3.54 30.85 13.57
N PRO A 143 4.13 30.01 14.44
CA PRO A 143 5.53 29.62 14.29
C PRO A 143 5.69 28.82 12.99
N GLY A 144 6.55 29.31 12.09
CA GLY A 144 6.75 28.79 10.75
C GLY A 144 7.33 27.37 10.73
N PHE A 145 6.45 26.37 10.72
CA PHE A 145 6.81 24.95 10.57
C PHE A 145 6.14 24.27 9.36
N TRP A 146 5.64 25.03 8.37
CA TRP A 146 4.61 24.52 7.45
C TRP A 146 4.89 24.55 5.93
N PHE A 147 6.15 24.67 5.51
CA PHE A 147 6.49 24.54 4.07
C PHE A 147 7.38 23.32 3.81
N ASN A 148 6.82 22.12 4.02
CA ASN A 148 7.36 20.88 3.47
C ASN A 148 6.21 20.12 2.77
N PRO A 149 6.33 19.73 1.50
CA PRO A 149 5.28 19.00 0.77
C PRO A 149 4.89 17.64 1.39
N ASN A 150 5.62 17.18 2.42
CA ASN A 150 5.37 15.95 3.16
C ASN A 150 4.42 16.07 4.37
N TRP A 151 3.84 17.22 4.68
CA TRP A 151 2.87 17.31 5.81
C TRP A 151 1.61 16.45 5.59
N PHE A 152 1.24 16.19 4.33
CA PHE A 152 0.11 15.33 3.99
C PHE A 152 0.33 13.84 4.29
N LEU A 153 1.55 13.43 4.69
CA LEU A 153 1.77 12.09 5.28
C LEU A 153 0.94 11.90 6.57
N TRP A 154 0.48 12.99 7.19
CA TRP A 154 -0.46 12.95 8.31
C TRP A 154 -1.91 12.57 7.92
N PHE A 155 -2.29 12.71 6.64
CA PHE A 155 -3.59 12.21 6.14
C PHE A 155 -3.46 10.84 5.46
N ASP A 156 -2.22 10.37 5.26
CA ASP A 156 -1.89 9.00 4.85
C ASP A 156 -1.52 8.14 6.08
N TRP A 157 -2.17 8.39 7.22
CA TRP A 157 -2.01 7.67 8.50
C TRP A 157 -2.38 6.18 8.44
N GLY A 158 -2.80 5.67 7.28
CA GLY A 158 -3.05 4.25 7.03
C GLY A 158 -1.85 3.43 6.54
N TYR A 159 -0.64 3.99 6.50
CA TYR A 159 0.54 3.25 6.02
C TYR A 159 1.02 2.15 7.00
N TYR A 160 0.61 2.23 8.26
CA TYR A 160 1.13 1.37 9.34
C TYR A 160 0.08 0.58 10.12
N ASP A 161 -1.21 0.71 9.78
CA ASP A 161 -2.25 0.07 10.57
C ASP A 161 -3.33 -0.53 9.67
N ARG A 162 -3.18 -1.82 9.38
CA ARG A 162 -4.26 -2.81 9.29
C ARG A 162 -3.67 -4.21 9.09
N PRO A 163 -3.43 -4.98 10.16
CA PRO A 163 -3.21 -6.40 9.99
C PRO A 163 -4.46 -7.02 9.36
N TYR A 164 -4.20 -7.89 8.37
CA TYR A 164 -5.08 -8.75 7.55
C TYR A 164 -6.38 -9.31 8.17
N ARG A 165 -6.61 -9.21 9.49
CA ARG A 165 -7.74 -9.83 10.20
C ARG A 165 -9.00 -8.97 10.24
N TYR A 166 -8.91 -7.64 10.36
CA TYR A 166 -10.11 -6.81 10.56
C TYR A 166 -11.02 -6.71 9.32
N GLN A 167 -10.47 -6.69 8.10
CA GLN A 167 -11.30 -6.63 6.88
C GLN A 167 -11.99 -7.98 6.58
N ARG A 168 -11.32 -9.10 6.85
CA ARG A 168 -11.94 -10.44 6.72
C ARG A 168 -13.03 -10.67 7.75
N GLN A 169 -12.86 -10.14 8.97
CA GLN A 169 -13.88 -10.21 10.01
C GLN A 169 -15.09 -9.34 9.65
N ARG A 170 -14.91 -8.09 9.18
CA ARG A 170 -16.03 -7.25 8.72
C ARG A 170 -16.74 -7.79 7.47
N GLN A 171 -16.03 -8.44 6.53
CA GLN A 171 -16.69 -9.11 5.39
C GLN A 171 -17.52 -10.31 5.84
N LYS A 172 -17.06 -11.11 6.80
CA LYS A 172 -17.87 -12.18 7.41
C LYS A 172 -19.07 -11.64 8.21
N TYR A 173 -18.91 -10.53 8.94
CA TYR A 173 -20.00 -9.88 9.69
C TYR A 173 -21.04 -9.21 8.77
N ASN A 174 -20.63 -8.61 7.64
CA ASN A 174 -21.57 -8.03 6.67
C ASN A 174 -22.37 -9.08 5.88
N SER A 175 -21.88 -10.32 5.78
CA SER A 175 -22.64 -11.44 5.21
C SER A 175 -23.73 -11.98 6.15
N GLN A 176 -23.73 -11.58 7.43
CA GLN A 176 -24.72 -11.97 8.44
C GLN A 176 -25.60 -10.77 8.85
N GLY A 177 -26.17 -10.02 7.90
CA GLY A 177 -27.38 -9.20 8.08
C GLY A 177 -27.40 -8.06 9.12
N GLN A 178 -26.44 -7.95 10.04
CA GLN A 178 -26.36 -6.92 11.06
C GLN A 178 -25.37 -5.84 10.62
N LYS A 179 -25.90 -4.82 9.96
CA LYS A 179 -25.24 -3.52 9.80
C LYS A 179 -25.14 -2.85 11.18
N ASN A 180 -24.27 -3.33 12.06
CA ASN A 180 -23.90 -2.54 13.23
C ASN A 180 -23.11 -1.34 12.69
N GLY A 181 -23.81 -0.21 12.58
CA GLY A 181 -23.21 1.08 12.25
C GLY A 181 -22.07 1.40 13.20
N MET A 182 -21.15 2.27 12.75
CA MET A 182 -20.05 2.73 13.58
C MET A 182 -20.55 3.32 14.91
N ASN A 183 -19.80 3.11 15.99
CA ASN A 183 -20.07 3.85 17.23
C ASN A 183 -19.83 5.36 16.98
N PHE A 184 -20.49 6.24 17.75
CA PHE A 184 -20.35 7.70 17.65
C PHE A 184 -18.88 8.16 17.58
N PHE A 185 -18.04 7.71 18.52
CA PHE A 185 -16.61 8.08 18.55
C PHE A 185 -15.86 7.59 17.31
N GLU A 186 -16.20 6.40 16.83
CA GLU A 186 -15.63 5.84 15.60
C GLU A 186 -16.08 6.64 14.37
N ALA A 187 -17.34 7.09 14.33
CA ALA A 187 -17.88 7.92 13.26
C ALA A 187 -17.27 9.33 13.26
N VAL A 188 -17.10 9.96 14.42
CA VAL A 188 -16.41 11.26 14.56
C VAL A 188 -14.96 11.15 14.09
N PHE A 189 -14.25 10.09 14.49
CA PHE A 189 -12.89 9.86 14.02
C PHE A 189 -12.83 9.59 12.51
N SER A 190 -13.74 8.77 11.97
CA SER A 190 -13.83 8.51 10.53
C SER A 190 -14.15 9.82 9.76
N PHE A 191 -15.01 10.66 10.31
CA PHE A 191 -15.31 11.99 9.77
C PHE A 191 -14.09 12.92 9.77
N LEU A 192 -13.28 12.93 10.83
CA LEU A 192 -12.09 13.80 10.92
C LEU A 192 -10.90 13.25 10.12
N PHE A 193 -10.52 11.99 10.33
CA PHE A 193 -9.26 11.41 9.81
C PHE A 193 -9.45 10.37 8.70
N GLY A 194 -10.60 9.69 8.69
CA GLY A 194 -10.97 8.74 7.64
C GLY A 194 -10.67 7.32 8.09
N ASP A 195 -10.78 6.37 7.18
CA ASP A 195 -10.67 4.93 7.51
C ASP A 195 -9.35 4.32 7.04
N GLY A 196 -8.43 5.12 6.53
CA GLY A 196 -7.11 4.67 6.06
C GLY A 196 -7.09 4.20 4.60
N ASN A 197 -5.97 3.58 4.20
CA ASN A 197 -5.72 3.24 2.80
C ASN A 197 -6.56 2.05 2.32
N PRO A 198 -7.50 2.23 1.37
CA PRO A 198 -8.30 1.12 0.84
C PRO A 198 -7.48 0.13 -0.01
N ASN A 199 -6.27 0.52 -0.40
CA ASN A 199 -5.31 -0.24 -1.22
C ASN A 199 -4.06 -0.66 -0.43
N TYR A 200 -4.16 -0.85 0.89
CA TYR A 200 -3.00 -1.24 1.71
C TYR A 200 -2.37 -2.58 1.28
N ASN A 201 -3.17 -3.51 0.74
CA ASN A 201 -2.75 -4.83 0.28
C ASN A 201 -2.55 -4.90 -1.25
N LEU A 202 -2.32 -3.75 -1.88
CA LEU A 202 -2.26 -3.67 -3.33
C LEU A 202 -1.06 -4.43 -3.91
N ASP A 203 0.09 -4.38 -3.24
CA ASP A 203 1.27 -5.12 -3.68
C ASP A 203 1.04 -6.62 -3.58
N GLU A 204 0.48 -7.14 -2.48
CA GLU A 204 0.15 -8.55 -2.35
C GLU A 204 -0.84 -8.99 -3.43
N ARG A 205 -1.89 -8.20 -3.65
CA ARG A 205 -2.88 -8.45 -4.72
C ARG A 205 -2.24 -8.41 -6.11
N ARG A 206 -1.29 -7.50 -6.35
CA ARG A 206 -0.53 -7.42 -7.60
C ARG A 206 0.20 -8.72 -7.85
N TRP A 207 1.03 -9.15 -6.90
CA TRP A 207 1.86 -10.33 -7.06
C TRP A 207 1.04 -11.61 -7.18
N GLN A 208 -0.06 -11.71 -6.42
CA GLN A 208 -1.01 -12.80 -6.57
C GLN A 208 -1.63 -12.81 -7.97
N ALA A 209 -2.12 -11.66 -8.47
CA ALA A 209 -2.73 -11.58 -9.78
C ALA A 209 -1.74 -11.94 -10.90
N ILE A 210 -0.51 -11.42 -10.83
CA ILE A 210 0.56 -11.74 -11.80
C ILE A 210 0.88 -13.24 -11.78
N ALA A 211 1.08 -13.84 -10.60
CA ALA A 211 1.32 -15.27 -10.48
C ALA A 211 0.16 -16.09 -11.09
N THR A 212 -1.08 -15.71 -10.79
CA THR A 212 -2.26 -16.40 -11.35
C THR A 212 -2.34 -16.25 -12.87
N VAL A 213 -1.99 -15.10 -13.44
CA VAL A 213 -1.91 -14.93 -14.90
C VAL A 213 -0.83 -15.83 -15.49
N ILE A 214 0.37 -15.87 -14.91
CA ILE A 214 1.45 -16.74 -15.38
C ILE A 214 1.02 -18.21 -15.32
N LYS A 215 0.40 -18.64 -14.21
CA LYS A 215 -0.11 -20.01 -14.06
C LYS A 215 -1.24 -20.35 -15.03
N ASN A 216 -2.16 -19.41 -15.27
CA ASN A 216 -3.23 -19.59 -16.24
C ASN A 216 -2.71 -19.70 -17.69
N ASN A 217 -1.50 -19.20 -17.97
CA ASN A 217 -0.78 -19.39 -19.23
C ASN A 217 0.31 -20.48 -19.11
N GLN A 218 0.19 -21.40 -18.14
CA GLN A 218 1.10 -22.54 -17.95
C GLN A 218 2.58 -22.13 -17.93
N GLY A 219 2.89 -21.03 -17.24
CA GLY A 219 4.27 -20.59 -17.00
C GLY A 219 4.95 -19.87 -18.17
N ALA A 220 4.28 -19.52 -19.26
CA ALA A 220 4.88 -18.70 -20.31
C ALA A 220 3.96 -17.53 -20.70
N VAL A 221 4.51 -16.32 -20.71
CA VAL A 221 3.75 -15.09 -20.96
C VAL A 221 4.56 -14.05 -21.71
N VAL A 222 3.88 -13.11 -22.35
CA VAL A 222 4.49 -11.90 -22.93
C VAL A 222 4.34 -10.72 -21.97
N ALA A 223 5.17 -9.68 -22.11
CA ALA A 223 5.13 -8.52 -21.23
C ALA A 223 3.75 -7.83 -21.19
N GLU A 224 3.06 -7.80 -22.32
CA GLU A 224 1.74 -7.18 -22.51
C GLU A 224 0.65 -7.89 -21.70
N GLN A 225 0.81 -9.19 -21.41
CA GLN A 225 -0.12 -9.94 -20.54
C GLN A 225 0.04 -9.57 -19.06
N ILE A 226 1.23 -9.10 -18.64
CA ILE A 226 1.52 -8.71 -17.26
C ILE A 226 1.37 -7.19 -17.05
N ALA A 227 1.58 -6.38 -18.10
CA ALA A 227 1.52 -4.92 -18.06
C ALA A 227 0.26 -4.31 -17.40
N PRO A 228 -0.95 -4.90 -17.50
CA PRO A 228 -2.14 -4.41 -16.80
C PRO A 228 -2.06 -4.45 -15.26
N TYR A 229 -1.11 -5.20 -14.68
CA TYR A 229 -0.95 -5.33 -13.24
C TYR A 229 0.17 -4.46 -12.66
N LEU A 230 0.97 -3.82 -13.52
CA LEU A 230 2.11 -3.01 -13.12
C LEU A 230 1.73 -1.52 -13.06
N ASP A 231 2.41 -0.77 -12.19
CA ASP A 231 2.10 0.64 -11.95
C ASP A 231 2.71 1.53 -13.03
N ASP A 232 4.03 1.53 -13.11
CA ASP A 232 4.82 2.30 -14.05
C ASP A 232 5.50 1.35 -15.04
N LEU A 233 5.32 1.60 -16.33
CA LEU A 233 6.00 0.85 -17.39
C LEU A 233 7.26 1.58 -17.88
N GLY A 234 7.58 2.74 -17.30
CA GLY A 234 8.62 3.62 -17.83
C GLY A 234 8.16 4.41 -19.07
N LYS A 235 9.10 5.12 -19.69
CA LYS A 235 8.89 5.89 -20.91
C LYS A 235 10.08 5.71 -21.86
N GLY A 236 9.85 5.86 -23.16
CA GLY A 236 10.88 5.71 -24.19
C GLY A 236 11.46 4.30 -24.17
N TYR A 237 12.79 4.20 -24.19
CA TYR A 237 13.53 2.94 -24.22
C TYR A 237 13.14 1.95 -23.12
N ALA A 238 12.85 2.42 -21.89
CA ALA A 238 12.47 1.51 -20.80
C ALA A 238 11.16 0.75 -21.06
N LEU A 239 10.25 1.38 -21.82
CA LEU A 239 8.99 0.75 -22.25
C LEU A 239 9.23 -0.21 -23.42
N GLU A 240 10.05 0.19 -24.38
CA GLU A 240 10.39 -0.60 -25.58
C GLU A 240 11.17 -1.87 -25.25
N TYR A 241 12.09 -1.80 -24.27
CA TYR A 241 12.87 -2.94 -23.79
C TYR A 241 12.20 -3.69 -22.63
N GLU A 242 10.93 -3.40 -22.35
CA GLU A 242 10.10 -4.15 -21.39
C GLU A 242 10.71 -4.25 -19.98
N GLU A 243 11.49 -3.24 -19.55
CA GLU A 243 12.21 -3.24 -18.25
C GLU A 243 11.26 -3.40 -17.05
N TYR A 244 9.99 -3.05 -17.23
CA TYR A 244 8.96 -3.22 -16.22
C TYR A 244 8.67 -4.68 -15.84
N VAL A 245 9.12 -5.66 -16.64
CA VAL A 245 8.95 -7.10 -16.35
C VAL A 245 10.03 -7.62 -15.39
N LEU A 246 11.18 -6.95 -15.26
CA LEU A 246 12.31 -7.42 -14.43
C LEU A 246 11.95 -7.76 -12.97
N PRO A 247 11.12 -6.97 -12.27
CA PRO A 247 10.70 -7.32 -10.92
C PRO A 247 9.89 -8.62 -10.87
N VAL A 248 9.17 -8.95 -11.94
CA VAL A 248 8.37 -10.17 -12.07
C VAL A 248 9.28 -11.37 -12.28
N LEU A 249 10.26 -11.27 -13.19
CA LEU A 249 11.28 -12.30 -13.42
C LEU A 249 12.02 -12.62 -12.12
N THR A 250 12.42 -11.58 -11.40
CA THR A 250 13.15 -11.71 -10.14
C THR A 250 12.32 -12.38 -9.06
N ARG A 251 11.03 -12.05 -8.98
CA ARG A 251 10.17 -12.59 -7.93
C ARG A 251 9.78 -14.04 -8.16
N PHE A 252 9.57 -14.45 -9.42
CA PHE A 252 9.07 -15.77 -9.77
C PHE A 252 10.11 -16.64 -10.48
N ASN A 253 11.38 -16.24 -10.46
CA ASN A 253 12.49 -16.94 -11.10
C ASN A 253 12.23 -17.19 -12.60
N GLY A 254 11.71 -16.17 -13.29
CA GLY A 254 11.44 -16.20 -14.72
C GLY A 254 12.69 -15.88 -15.55
N ARG A 255 12.71 -16.36 -16.78
CA ARG A 255 13.80 -16.17 -17.76
C ARG A 255 13.21 -15.60 -19.06
N PRO A 256 13.87 -14.60 -19.67
CA PRO A 256 13.50 -14.13 -21.00
C PRO A 256 14.02 -15.09 -22.08
N GLU A 257 13.20 -15.32 -23.10
CA GLU A 257 13.51 -16.13 -24.29
C GLU A 257 13.23 -15.28 -25.53
N VAL A 258 14.08 -15.37 -26.54
CA VAL A 258 13.99 -14.53 -27.75
C VAL A 258 13.41 -15.34 -28.90
N SER A 259 12.37 -14.81 -29.53
CA SER A 259 11.75 -15.39 -30.71
C SER A 259 12.63 -15.22 -31.95
N PRO A 260 12.48 -16.07 -32.98
CA PRO A 260 13.20 -15.91 -34.26
C PRO A 260 13.01 -14.53 -34.90
N GLU A 261 11.90 -13.86 -34.59
CA GLU A 261 11.55 -12.52 -35.05
C GLU A 261 12.14 -11.39 -34.17
N GLY A 262 12.93 -11.73 -33.14
CA GLY A 262 13.57 -10.79 -32.23
C GLY A 262 12.67 -10.28 -31.09
N GLN A 263 11.53 -10.93 -30.83
CA GLN A 263 10.62 -10.54 -29.75
C GLN A 263 10.97 -11.29 -28.45
N ILE A 264 10.74 -10.68 -27.29
CA ILE A 264 11.02 -11.31 -26.00
C ILE A 264 9.75 -11.95 -25.43
N VAL A 265 9.84 -13.20 -25.00
CA VAL A 265 8.81 -13.90 -24.21
C VAL A 265 9.40 -14.32 -22.87
N TYR A 266 8.57 -14.52 -21.87
CA TYR A 266 9.01 -14.79 -20.51
C TYR A 266 8.52 -16.15 -20.04
N HIS A 267 9.47 -17.02 -19.71
CA HIS A 267 9.24 -18.37 -19.23
C HIS A 267 9.48 -18.45 -17.72
N PHE A 268 8.59 -19.13 -17.00
CA PHE A 268 8.58 -19.25 -15.53
C PHE A 268 8.50 -20.73 -15.14
N PRO A 269 9.61 -21.48 -15.21
CA PRO A 269 9.63 -22.91 -14.92
C PRO A 269 9.05 -23.27 -13.54
N GLU A 270 9.38 -22.46 -12.52
CA GLU A 270 8.96 -22.70 -11.13
C GLU A 270 7.44 -22.58 -10.92
N LEU A 271 6.71 -21.98 -11.87
CA LEU A 271 5.25 -21.86 -11.83
C LEU A 271 4.53 -22.91 -12.69
N GLN A 272 5.28 -23.79 -13.38
CA GLN A 272 4.77 -24.90 -14.21
C GLN A 272 4.61 -26.20 -13.43
N THR A 273 5.33 -26.34 -12.32
CA THR A 273 5.27 -27.54 -11.48
C THR A 273 4.19 -27.39 -10.40
N THR A 274 3.24 -28.31 -10.36
CA THR A 274 2.11 -28.29 -9.42
C THR A 274 1.87 -29.68 -8.81
N VAL A 275 1.33 -29.72 -7.60
CA VAL A 275 0.92 -30.99 -6.95
C VAL A 275 -0.46 -31.46 -7.42
N LYS A 276 -1.24 -30.52 -7.98
CA LYS A 276 -2.59 -30.76 -8.51
C LYS A 276 -2.75 -29.98 -9.79
N GLU A 277 -3.51 -30.55 -10.71
CA GLU A 277 -3.92 -29.90 -11.95
C GLU A 277 -4.45 -28.49 -11.67
N TRP A 278 -3.90 -27.52 -12.38
CA TRP A 278 -4.28 -26.14 -12.25
C TRP A 278 -5.51 -25.82 -13.09
N ASN A 279 -6.68 -25.85 -12.45
CA ASN A 279 -7.87 -25.27 -13.05
C ASN A 279 -7.72 -23.75 -13.15
N SER A 280 -7.86 -23.21 -14.36
CA SER A 280 -7.78 -21.77 -14.64
C SER A 280 -8.59 -20.97 -13.62
N GLN A 281 -7.90 -20.13 -12.85
CA GLN A 281 -8.52 -19.36 -11.78
C GLN A 281 -9.02 -18.02 -12.33
N PRO A 282 -10.16 -17.50 -11.86
CA PRO A 282 -10.63 -16.18 -12.27
C PRO A 282 -9.65 -15.10 -11.76
N VAL A 283 -9.14 -14.28 -12.69
CA VAL A 283 -8.31 -13.11 -12.39
C VAL A 283 -8.99 -11.86 -12.92
N SER A 284 -8.94 -10.78 -12.14
CA SER A 284 -9.40 -9.48 -12.63
C SER A 284 -8.52 -9.04 -13.80
N ALA A 285 -9.11 -8.58 -14.89
CA ALA A 285 -8.36 -8.25 -16.13
C ALA A 285 -7.20 -7.26 -15.93
N PHE A 286 -7.23 -6.43 -14.88
CA PHE A 286 -6.15 -5.55 -14.50
C PHE A 286 -6.13 -5.29 -12.99
N LEU A 287 -5.03 -4.71 -12.48
CA LEU A 287 -4.93 -4.32 -11.08
C LEU A 287 -5.80 -3.08 -10.79
N LYS A 288 -7.05 -3.31 -10.38
CA LYS A 288 -7.97 -2.22 -10.00
C LYS A 288 -7.69 -1.71 -8.59
N GLU A 289 -7.25 -0.47 -8.51
CA GLU A 289 -7.20 0.32 -7.28
C GLU A 289 -8.60 0.76 -6.85
N LYS A 290 -8.85 0.73 -5.55
CA LYS A 290 -10.06 1.24 -4.93
C LYS A 290 -9.93 2.74 -4.69
N LEU A 291 -11.01 3.48 -4.93
CA LEU A 291 -11.07 4.90 -4.59
C LEU A 291 -11.08 5.08 -3.08
N TRP A 292 -10.45 6.17 -2.64
CA TRP A 292 -10.49 6.64 -1.27
C TRP A 292 -11.90 7.14 -0.96
N ARG A 293 -12.50 6.59 0.09
CA ARG A 293 -13.74 7.10 0.64
C ARG A 293 -13.39 8.19 1.65
N PHE A 294 -14.19 9.24 1.66
CA PHE A 294 -14.05 10.30 2.66
C PHE A 294 -14.24 9.72 4.07
N SER A 295 -15.31 8.96 4.26
CA SER A 295 -15.62 8.24 5.50
C SER A 295 -16.49 7.03 5.17
N GLU A 296 -16.30 5.95 5.92
CA GLU A 296 -17.17 4.76 5.95
C GLU A 296 -18.39 4.97 6.87
N ALA A 297 -18.46 6.07 7.62
CA ALA A 297 -19.61 6.41 8.44
C ALA A 297 -20.85 6.68 7.57
N ASN A 298 -22.04 6.40 8.11
CA ASN A 298 -23.29 6.64 7.41
C ASN A 298 -23.57 8.15 7.31
N SER A 299 -24.34 8.59 6.30
CA SER A 299 -24.69 10.00 6.08
C SER A 299 -25.29 10.66 7.32
N GLY A 300 -26.14 9.96 8.07
CA GLY A 300 -26.68 10.47 9.34
C GLY A 300 -25.63 10.68 10.41
N GLN A 301 -24.61 9.81 10.49
CA GLN A 301 -23.52 9.94 11.45
C GLN A 301 -22.57 11.09 11.09
N ILE A 302 -22.29 11.26 9.80
CA ILE A 302 -21.54 12.40 9.28
C ILE A 302 -22.29 13.71 9.56
N MET A 303 -23.61 13.73 9.32
CA MET A 303 -24.45 14.89 9.61
C MET A 303 -24.46 15.23 11.09
N LEU A 304 -24.60 14.23 11.98
CA LEU A 304 -24.52 14.44 13.43
C LEU A 304 -23.15 14.95 13.88
N ALA A 305 -22.05 14.36 13.39
CA ALA A 305 -20.70 14.82 13.71
C ALA A 305 -20.48 16.26 13.23
N THR A 306 -20.87 16.56 11.98
CA THR A 306 -20.78 17.92 11.41
C THR A 306 -21.63 18.91 12.20
N GLY A 307 -22.87 18.53 12.55
CA GLY A 307 -23.80 19.35 13.33
C GLY A 307 -23.28 19.65 14.72
N LEU A 308 -22.79 18.64 15.45
CA LEU A 308 -22.18 18.84 16.77
C LEU A 308 -20.92 19.71 16.69
N GLY A 309 -20.08 19.50 15.66
CA GLY A 309 -18.93 20.37 15.38
C GLY A 309 -19.33 21.82 15.12
N ALA A 310 -20.38 22.03 14.33
CA ALA A 310 -20.91 23.36 14.01
C ALA A 310 -21.50 24.05 15.25
N VAL A 311 -22.30 23.34 16.05
CA VAL A 311 -22.83 23.87 17.33
C VAL A 311 -21.69 24.20 18.28
N ASN A 312 -20.68 23.34 18.40
CA ASN A 312 -19.52 23.59 19.25
C ASN A 312 -18.73 24.83 18.79
N PHE A 313 -18.51 24.98 17.48
CA PHE A 313 -17.84 26.15 16.92
C PHE A 313 -18.64 27.44 17.12
N VAL A 314 -19.93 27.44 16.79
CA VAL A 314 -20.82 28.61 17.01
C VAL A 314 -20.93 28.95 18.48
N GLY A 315 -21.07 27.96 19.35
CA GLY A 315 -21.07 28.15 20.80
C GLY A 315 -19.77 28.77 21.29
N ALA A 316 -18.61 28.35 20.75
CA ALA A 316 -17.33 28.98 21.07
C ALA A 316 -17.27 30.45 20.60
N LEU A 317 -17.83 30.79 19.43
CA LEU A 317 -17.89 32.20 19.00
C LEU A 317 -18.77 33.04 19.92
N VAL A 318 -19.96 32.55 20.29
CA VAL A 318 -20.89 33.22 21.22
C VAL A 318 -20.26 33.38 22.61
N LEU A 319 -19.61 32.34 23.12
CA LEU A 319 -18.88 32.41 24.38
C LEU A 319 -17.76 33.46 24.31
N GLY A 320 -17.06 33.56 23.18
CA GLY A 320 -16.04 34.58 22.94
C GLY A 320 -16.58 35.99 23.10
N SER A 321 -17.70 36.31 22.42
CA SER A 321 -18.34 37.62 22.56
C SER A 321 -18.81 37.91 23.99
N LEU A 322 -19.29 36.90 24.71
CA LEU A 322 -19.73 37.06 26.09
C LEU A 322 -18.59 37.25 27.10
N LEU A 323 -17.41 36.71 26.80
CA LEU A 323 -16.21 36.91 27.62
C LEU A 323 -15.57 38.28 27.37
N GLU A 324 -15.63 38.79 26.13
CA GLU A 324 -15.08 40.09 25.75
C GLU A 324 -15.80 41.28 26.41
N ASP A 325 -17.11 41.14 26.69
CA ASP A 325 -17.92 42.18 27.34
C ASP A 325 -17.53 42.46 28.80
N GLY A 326 -16.58 41.71 29.40
CA GLY A 326 -15.78 42.08 30.59
C GLY A 326 -16.53 42.30 31.92
N THR A 327 -17.85 42.36 31.91
CA THR A 327 -18.70 42.71 33.06
C THR A 327 -18.97 41.53 33.98
N VAL A 328 -18.67 40.30 33.53
CA VAL A 328 -19.08 39.04 34.18
C VAL A 328 -17.90 38.31 34.87
N ALA A 329 -16.67 38.47 34.36
CA ALA A 329 -15.48 37.84 34.93
C ALA A 329 -15.14 38.37 36.34
N ALA A 330 -15.54 39.60 36.66
CA ALA A 330 -15.22 40.26 37.93
C ALA A 330 -16.15 39.88 39.10
N GLN A 331 -17.34 39.31 38.85
CA GLN A 331 -18.36 39.10 39.90
C GLN A 331 -18.78 37.64 40.14
N ILE A 332 -18.52 36.69 39.22
CA ILE A 332 -19.22 35.37 39.22
C ILE A 332 -18.32 34.13 39.46
N GLY A 333 -17.03 34.30 39.76
CA GLY A 333 -16.22 33.24 40.40
C GLY A 333 -15.44 32.29 39.46
N GLY A 334 -14.56 31.49 40.09
CA GLY A 334 -13.38 30.88 39.46
C GLY A 334 -13.58 29.92 38.28
N PHE A 335 -14.79 29.42 38.02
CA PHE A 335 -15.07 28.61 36.82
C PHE A 335 -15.02 29.44 35.53
N ILE A 336 -15.58 30.66 35.52
CA ILE A 336 -15.57 31.53 34.33
C ILE A 336 -14.14 31.99 34.02
N SER A 337 -13.34 32.33 35.03
CA SER A 337 -11.92 32.65 34.84
C SER A 337 -11.12 31.48 34.28
N PHE A 338 -11.43 30.24 34.68
CA PHE A 338 -10.82 29.05 34.07
C PHE A 338 -11.21 28.90 32.60
N VAL A 339 -12.49 29.10 32.26
CA VAL A 339 -12.99 29.04 30.89
C VAL A 339 -12.33 30.10 29.99
N GLU A 340 -12.12 31.31 30.51
CA GLU A 340 -11.41 32.38 29.80
C GLU A 340 -9.98 31.98 29.43
N VAL A 341 -9.26 31.30 30.34
CA VAL A 341 -7.90 30.79 30.09
C VAL A 341 -7.88 29.70 29.01
N ILE A 342 -8.86 28.78 29.02
CA ILE A 342 -8.92 27.68 28.05
C ILE A 342 -9.67 28.04 26.76
N TYR A 343 -10.27 29.23 26.68
CA TYR A 343 -11.05 29.68 25.54
C TYR A 343 -10.31 29.57 24.19
N PRO A 344 -9.04 30.00 24.06
CA PRO A 344 -8.31 29.86 22.80
C PRO A 344 -8.21 28.40 22.35
N LEU A 345 -8.07 27.45 23.29
CA LEU A 345 -8.02 26.02 22.99
C LEU A 345 -9.38 25.52 22.49
N LEU A 346 -10.48 25.93 23.12
CA LEU A 346 -11.85 25.57 22.71
C LEU A 346 -12.15 26.09 21.30
N LEU A 347 -11.74 27.33 21.00
CA LEU A 347 -11.92 27.95 19.69
C LEU A 347 -11.10 27.22 18.62
N VAL A 348 -9.80 27.01 18.85
CA VAL A 348 -8.92 26.28 17.91
C VAL A 348 -9.44 24.87 17.67
N TYR A 349 -9.93 24.20 18.71
CA TYR A 349 -10.54 22.88 18.58
C TYR A 349 -11.81 22.93 17.71
N GLY A 350 -12.72 23.87 17.95
CA GLY A 350 -13.94 24.03 17.15
C GLY A 350 -13.67 24.35 15.68
N VAL A 351 -12.73 25.25 15.40
CA VAL A 351 -12.26 25.57 14.04
C VAL A 351 -11.65 24.32 13.39
N GLY A 352 -10.70 23.67 14.06
CA GLY A 352 -10.00 22.50 13.54
C GLY A 352 -10.94 21.34 13.23
N PHE A 353 -11.96 21.12 14.06
CA PHE A 353 -12.95 20.06 13.87
C PHE A 353 -13.74 20.20 12.56
N LEU A 354 -13.93 21.42 12.04
CA LEU A 354 -14.62 21.68 10.77
C LEU A 354 -13.66 21.88 9.59
N VAL A 355 -12.55 22.57 9.81
CA VAL A 355 -11.58 22.89 8.74
C VAL A 355 -10.80 21.67 8.30
N LEU A 356 -10.39 20.80 9.23
CA LEU A 356 -9.63 19.59 8.91
C LEU A 356 -10.38 18.65 7.94
N PRO A 357 -11.64 18.24 8.19
CA PRO A 357 -12.39 17.43 7.24
C PRO A 357 -12.63 18.14 5.91
N LEU A 358 -12.79 19.47 5.90
CA LEU A 358 -12.95 20.24 4.66
C LEU A 358 -11.69 20.18 3.80
N ILE A 359 -10.50 20.44 4.37
CA ILE A 359 -9.23 20.30 3.65
C ILE A 359 -9.06 18.86 3.12
N ARG A 360 -9.35 17.88 3.98
CA ARG A 360 -9.26 16.46 3.63
C ARG A 360 -10.18 16.09 2.48
N TYR A 361 -11.40 16.64 2.43
CA TYR A 361 -12.35 16.38 1.35
C TYR A 361 -11.72 16.70 -0.01
N PHE A 362 -11.15 17.89 -0.18
CA PHE A 362 -10.48 18.27 -1.43
C PHE A 362 -9.26 17.40 -1.74
N TRP A 363 -8.47 17.05 -0.71
CA TRP A 363 -7.33 16.16 -0.89
C TRP A 363 -7.72 14.75 -1.35
N VAL A 364 -8.80 14.18 -0.79
CA VAL A 364 -9.34 12.88 -1.20
C VAL A 364 -9.81 12.94 -2.65
N GLN A 365 -10.48 14.00 -3.07
CA GLN A 365 -10.89 14.18 -4.48
C GLN A 365 -9.68 14.22 -5.42
N TRP A 366 -8.66 15.00 -5.09
CA TRP A 366 -7.43 15.07 -5.86
C TRP A 366 -6.72 13.71 -5.96
N ARG A 367 -6.61 12.99 -4.83
CA ARG A 367 -6.00 11.65 -4.79
C ARG A 367 -6.79 10.65 -5.62
N ASN A 368 -8.13 10.70 -5.58
CA ASN A 368 -8.99 9.87 -6.38
C ASN A 368 -8.84 10.10 -7.88
N GLY A 369 -8.65 11.35 -8.32
CA GLY A 369 -8.35 11.66 -9.72
C GLY A 369 -7.07 10.96 -10.21
N LYS A 370 -6.02 10.90 -9.39
CA LYS A 370 -4.80 10.15 -9.71
C LYS A 370 -5.03 8.63 -9.76
N VAL A 371 -5.77 8.09 -8.79
CA VAL A 371 -6.12 6.66 -8.74
C VAL A 371 -6.94 6.26 -9.98
N GLU A 372 -7.90 7.08 -10.36
CA GLU A 372 -8.73 6.87 -11.54
C GLU A 372 -7.90 6.91 -12.82
N THR A 373 -6.99 7.88 -12.96
CA THR A 373 -6.07 7.95 -14.10
C THR A 373 -5.24 6.67 -14.23
N ARG A 374 -4.69 6.14 -13.13
CA ARG A 374 -3.93 4.87 -13.14
C ARG A 374 -4.80 3.69 -13.53
N ASN A 375 -6.02 3.61 -12.99
CA ASN A 375 -6.97 2.56 -13.35
C ASN A 375 -7.35 2.63 -14.85
N GLN A 376 -7.58 3.83 -15.38
CA GLN A 376 -7.88 4.04 -16.80
C GLN A 376 -6.69 3.63 -17.68
N GLN A 377 -5.45 3.96 -17.29
CA GLN A 377 -4.25 3.52 -18.00
C GLN A 377 -4.14 1.99 -18.03
N ARG A 378 -4.33 1.32 -16.88
CA ARG A 378 -4.33 -0.15 -16.80
C ARG A 378 -5.45 -0.76 -17.63
N GLN A 379 -6.63 -0.15 -17.66
CA GLN A 379 -7.74 -0.58 -18.50
C GLN A 379 -7.43 -0.43 -20.00
N LYS A 380 -6.79 0.66 -20.43
CA LYS A 380 -6.35 0.84 -21.82
C LYS A 380 -5.40 -0.28 -22.25
N ARG A 381 -4.46 -0.70 -21.37
CA ARG A 381 -3.55 -1.82 -21.64
C ARG A 381 -4.29 -3.13 -21.88
N VAL A 382 -5.36 -3.40 -21.11
CA VAL A 382 -6.23 -4.56 -21.35
C VAL A 382 -6.93 -4.48 -22.70
N ILE A 383 -7.41 -3.29 -23.08
CA ILE A 383 -8.07 -3.10 -24.38
C ILE A 383 -7.08 -3.39 -25.51
N THR A 384 -5.85 -2.87 -25.43
CA THR A 384 -4.77 -3.15 -26.40
C THR A 384 -4.44 -4.65 -26.46
N LEU A 385 -4.36 -5.33 -25.31
CA LEU A 385 -4.11 -6.78 -25.25
C LEU A 385 -5.24 -7.58 -25.90
N ASN A 386 -6.50 -7.21 -25.65
CA ASN A 386 -7.66 -7.88 -26.23
C ASN A 386 -7.81 -7.61 -27.74
N GLN A 387 -7.36 -6.44 -28.19
CA GLN A 387 -7.31 -6.03 -29.60
C GLN A 387 -5.92 -6.27 -30.19
N ALA A 388 -5.26 -7.38 -29.78
CA ALA A 388 -3.91 -7.70 -30.21
C ALA A 388 -3.76 -7.65 -31.73
N ASP A 389 -2.75 -6.89 -32.17
CA ASP A 389 -2.34 -6.85 -33.56
C ASP A 389 -1.67 -8.17 -33.97
N ARG A 390 -1.30 -8.28 -35.25
CA ARG A 390 -0.74 -9.52 -35.78
C ARG A 390 0.59 -9.88 -35.10
N GLN A 391 1.41 -8.88 -34.79
CA GLN A 391 2.71 -9.06 -34.14
C GLN A 391 2.56 -9.56 -32.70
N LEU A 392 1.66 -8.98 -31.90
CA LEU A 392 1.40 -9.42 -30.53
C LEU A 392 0.79 -10.82 -30.49
N LYS A 393 -0.08 -11.16 -31.45
CA LYS A 393 -0.61 -12.53 -31.57
C LYS A 393 0.51 -13.55 -31.83
N GLN A 394 1.43 -13.25 -32.75
CA GLN A 394 2.59 -14.11 -33.02
C GLN A 394 3.47 -14.28 -31.78
N LYS A 395 3.73 -13.19 -31.06
CA LYS A 395 4.47 -13.20 -29.79
C LYS A 395 3.84 -14.11 -28.75
N ILE A 396 2.52 -14.01 -28.58
CA ILE A 396 1.75 -14.85 -27.64
C ILE A 396 1.79 -16.33 -28.07
N GLU A 397 1.63 -16.63 -29.36
CA GLU A 397 1.74 -18.00 -29.86
C GLU A 397 3.16 -18.58 -29.69
N TYR A 398 4.20 -17.75 -29.83
CA TYR A 398 5.57 -18.18 -29.56
C TYR A 398 5.78 -18.48 -28.06
N ALA A 399 5.26 -17.64 -27.16
CA ALA A 399 5.32 -17.89 -25.72
C ALA A 399 4.70 -19.24 -25.33
N LYS A 400 3.58 -19.63 -25.97
CA LYS A 400 2.93 -20.93 -25.72
C LYS A 400 3.82 -22.14 -26.01
N LYS A 401 4.90 -22.02 -26.80
CA LYS A 401 5.84 -23.13 -27.01
C LYS A 401 6.61 -23.51 -25.74
N PHE A 402 6.76 -22.57 -24.82
CA PHE A 402 7.40 -22.79 -23.53
C PHE A 402 6.38 -23.11 -22.43
N ALA A 403 5.09 -23.06 -22.75
CA ALA A 403 4.02 -23.36 -21.82
C ALA A 403 3.98 -24.87 -21.54
N SER A 404 4.08 -25.24 -20.27
CA SER A 404 4.01 -26.63 -19.83
C SER A 404 3.39 -26.73 -18.44
N GLU A 405 2.81 -27.88 -18.13
CA GLU A 405 2.35 -28.19 -16.78
C GLU A 405 2.90 -29.56 -16.38
N THR A 406 3.68 -29.59 -15.30
CA THR A 406 4.23 -30.81 -14.73
C THR A 406 3.54 -31.10 -13.41
N ILE A 407 2.72 -32.15 -13.36
CA ILE A 407 1.97 -32.53 -12.17
C ILE A 407 2.78 -33.57 -11.39
N ILE A 408 3.20 -33.22 -10.18
CA ILE A 408 3.83 -34.15 -9.23
C ILE A 408 2.71 -34.77 -8.38
N GLY A 409 2.10 -35.82 -8.92
CA GLY A 409 1.13 -36.67 -8.22
C GLY A 409 1.80 -37.68 -7.30
N ARG A 410 1.02 -38.28 -6.39
CA ARG A 410 1.53 -39.31 -5.45
C ARG A 410 2.06 -40.54 -6.17
N GLU A 411 1.49 -40.90 -7.33
CA GLU A 411 1.99 -41.99 -8.19
C GLU A 411 3.27 -41.66 -8.97
N SER A 412 3.70 -40.39 -9.02
CA SER A 412 4.88 -39.92 -9.76
C SER A 412 6.08 -39.60 -8.88
N LEU A 413 6.04 -40.02 -7.60
CA LEU A 413 7.12 -39.79 -6.65
C LEU A 413 8.30 -40.74 -6.91
N ALA A 414 9.48 -40.18 -7.16
CA ALA A 414 10.72 -40.95 -7.24
C ALA A 414 11.26 -41.33 -5.85
N TYR A 415 11.00 -40.50 -4.83
CA TYR A 415 11.48 -40.69 -3.47
C TYR A 415 10.63 -39.90 -2.47
N THR A 416 10.48 -40.42 -1.25
CA THR A 416 9.85 -39.75 -0.10
C THR A 416 10.68 -39.92 1.16
N THR A 417 10.69 -38.90 2.03
CA THR A 417 11.34 -38.99 3.35
C THR A 417 10.42 -39.58 4.43
N GLU A 418 9.16 -39.84 4.13
CA GLU A 418 8.18 -40.39 5.07
C GLU A 418 8.33 -41.90 5.28
N LYS A 419 8.93 -42.61 4.31
CA LYS A 419 9.15 -44.05 4.33
C LYS A 419 10.63 -44.39 4.27
N SER A 420 11.01 -45.57 4.74
CA SER A 420 12.39 -46.07 4.58
C SER A 420 12.72 -46.34 3.11
N ILE A 421 14.00 -46.24 2.72
CA ILE A 421 14.46 -46.54 1.34
C ILE A 421 14.04 -47.96 0.94
N LEU A 422 14.23 -48.94 1.84
CA LEU A 422 13.90 -50.35 1.58
C LEU A 422 12.40 -50.57 1.36
N GLU A 423 11.56 -49.83 2.07
CA GLU A 423 10.10 -49.92 1.93
C GLU A 423 9.66 -49.29 0.60
N GLN A 424 10.32 -48.22 0.17
CA GLN A 424 10.05 -47.57 -1.11
C GLN A 424 10.53 -48.41 -2.31
N GLU A 425 11.72 -49.02 -2.22
CA GLU A 425 12.22 -49.92 -3.25
C GLU A 425 11.32 -51.16 -3.42
N ALA A 426 10.82 -51.71 -2.31
CA ALA A 426 9.87 -52.82 -2.35
C ALA A 426 8.52 -52.42 -2.99
N GLU A 427 8.01 -51.22 -2.70
CA GLU A 427 6.77 -50.70 -3.31
C GLU A 427 6.95 -50.29 -4.78
N GLN A 428 8.18 -49.97 -5.22
CA GLN A 428 8.49 -49.51 -6.58
C GLN A 428 9.20 -50.57 -7.45
N ALA A 429 9.37 -51.80 -6.95
CA ALA A 429 10.12 -52.87 -7.62
C ALA A 429 9.69 -53.08 -9.09
N ASP A 430 8.38 -53.15 -9.35
CA ASP A 430 7.83 -53.35 -10.71
C ASP A 430 8.17 -52.20 -11.67
N LYS A 431 8.23 -50.96 -11.18
CA LYS A 431 8.63 -49.79 -11.98
C LYS A 431 10.12 -49.79 -12.27
N ILE A 432 10.93 -50.15 -11.27
CA ILE A 432 12.39 -50.23 -11.39
C ILE A 432 12.76 -51.30 -12.42
N ASP A 433 12.14 -52.48 -12.34
CA ASP A 433 12.34 -53.57 -13.30
C ASP A 433 11.95 -53.16 -14.73
N GLY A 434 10.83 -52.43 -14.89
CA GLY A 434 10.40 -51.89 -16.18
C GLY A 434 11.37 -50.85 -16.77
N GLU A 435 11.97 -49.98 -15.93
CA GLU A 435 13.02 -49.06 -16.38
C GLU A 435 14.29 -49.80 -16.80
N TRP A 436 14.70 -50.81 -16.05
CA TRP A 436 15.86 -51.64 -16.40
C TRP A 436 15.68 -52.34 -17.74
N GLN A 437 14.51 -52.93 -17.99
CA GLN A 437 14.20 -53.55 -19.30
C GLN A 437 14.25 -52.53 -20.43
N LYS A 438 13.74 -51.30 -20.22
CA LYS A 438 13.84 -50.22 -21.21
C LYS A 438 15.28 -49.84 -21.52
N ARG A 439 16.13 -49.71 -20.50
CA ARG A 439 17.54 -49.34 -20.65
C ARG A 439 18.34 -50.44 -21.34
N LEU A 440 18.09 -51.71 -21.00
CA LEU A 440 18.72 -52.87 -21.65
C LEU A 440 18.36 -52.95 -23.14
N ASN A 441 17.09 -52.70 -23.48
CA ASN A 441 16.65 -52.69 -24.88
C ASN A 441 17.13 -51.47 -25.67
N GLN A 442 17.55 -50.38 -25.01
CA GLN A 442 18.14 -49.19 -25.65
C GLN A 442 19.66 -49.30 -25.82
N SER A 443 20.34 -50.16 -25.06
CA SER A 443 21.78 -50.40 -25.22
C SER A 443 22.12 -51.41 -26.32
N ASP A 444 21.13 -52.16 -26.80
CA ASP A 444 21.28 -53.19 -27.83
C ASP A 444 20.90 -52.72 -29.26
N GLY A 445 20.71 -51.42 -29.47
CA GLY A 445 20.49 -50.78 -30.78
C GLY A 445 21.42 -49.59 -30.98
#